data_AF-A0A349J666-F1
#
_entry.id   AF-A0A349J666-F1
#
_cell.length_a   1.000
_cell.length_b   1.000
_cell.length_c   1.000
_cell.angle_alpha   90.00
_cell.angle_beta   90.00
_cell.angle_gamma   90.00
#
_symmetry.space_group_name_H-M   'P 1'
#
loop_
_entity.id
_entity.type
_entity.pdbx_description
1 polymer ?
#
loop_
_entity_poly.entity_id
_entity_poly.type
_entity_poly.pdbx_seq_one_letter_code
_entity_poly.pdbx_strand_id
1 'polypeptide(L)'
;MRRFAPLDLGLPGAGLLLDGRLAWALALLIPAILILAALAGGLLLGGFAAEWVLTRLLPAYLLCAALAALVRLRLAGREAIDPEAAKRLARDAAQAWLRDAPDTAGKAIALTDAAPELAQAWRLRALVSGDARAARRAEAIERRG
;
A
#
# COMPACT_ATOMS: atom_id res chain seq x y z
N MET A 1 2.61 10.34 -14.32
CA MET A 1 3.49 11.51 -14.07
C MET A 1 3.51 11.81 -12.58
N ARG A 2 4.69 11.70 -11.95
CA ARG A 2 4.99 11.75 -10.52
C ARG A 2 4.93 13.18 -9.93
N ARG A 3 3.75 13.83 -9.88
CA ARG A 3 3.65 15.23 -9.39
C ARG A 3 3.54 15.39 -7.86
N PHE A 4 3.39 14.31 -7.11
CA PHE A 4 3.02 14.40 -5.70
C PHE A 4 4.13 13.96 -4.72
N ALA A 5 5.32 13.59 -5.21
CA ALA A 5 6.45 13.23 -4.34
C ALA A 5 6.92 14.37 -3.39
N PRO A 6 6.95 15.66 -3.79
CA PRO A 6 7.36 16.72 -2.86
C PRO A 6 6.30 17.05 -1.79
N LEU A 7 5.04 16.64 -1.98
CA LEU A 7 3.98 16.88 -1.01
C LEU A 7 4.16 16.06 0.27
N ASP A 8 4.68 14.84 0.18
CA ASP A 8 4.94 14.00 1.37
C ASP A 8 6.19 14.41 2.15
N LEU A 9 7.08 15.23 1.56
CA LEU A 9 8.19 15.84 2.29
C LEU A 9 7.70 16.93 3.26
N GLY A 10 6.67 17.67 2.88
CA GLY A 10 6.04 18.69 3.72
C GLY A 10 4.94 18.15 4.63
N LEU A 11 4.15 17.18 4.16
CA LEU A 11 3.03 16.58 4.87
C LEU A 11 3.00 15.07 4.60
N PRO A 12 3.73 14.26 5.38
CA PRO A 12 3.73 12.80 5.26
C PRO A 12 2.31 12.23 5.28
N GLY A 13 1.89 11.60 4.18
CA GLY A 13 0.56 10.98 4.06
C GLY A 13 -0.47 11.81 3.30
N ALA A 14 -0.16 13.05 2.90
CA ALA A 14 -1.02 13.85 2.04
C ALA A 14 -1.19 13.21 0.66
N GLY A 15 -0.13 12.60 0.11
CA GLY A 15 -0.23 11.84 -1.14
C GLY A 15 -1.19 10.67 -1.04
N LEU A 16 -1.19 9.96 0.09
CA LEU A 16 -2.08 8.81 0.33
C LEU A 16 -3.55 9.20 0.47
N LEU A 17 -3.82 10.43 0.92
CA LEU A 17 -5.16 10.97 1.04
C LEU A 17 -5.76 11.26 -0.36
N LEU A 18 -4.92 11.81 -1.25
CA LEU A 18 -5.28 12.04 -2.66
C LEU A 18 -5.48 10.72 -3.42
N ASP A 19 -4.76 9.67 -3.04
CA ASP A 19 -4.88 8.32 -3.61
C ASP A 19 -6.09 7.54 -3.03
N GLY A 20 -6.98 8.19 -2.26
CA GLY A 20 -8.20 7.59 -1.70
C GLY A 20 -7.96 6.61 -0.54
N ARG A 21 -6.73 6.49 -0.02
CA ARG A 21 -6.36 5.54 1.03
C ARG A 21 -6.41 6.18 2.41
N LEU A 22 -7.61 6.58 2.81
CA LEU A 22 -7.88 7.41 3.98
C LEU A 22 -7.30 6.86 5.30
N ALA A 23 -7.40 5.55 5.54
CA ALA A 23 -6.89 4.92 6.76
C ALA A 23 -5.36 5.02 6.91
N TRP A 24 -4.62 4.79 5.83
CA TRP A 24 -3.16 4.92 5.82
C TRP A 24 -2.72 6.38 5.82
N ALA A 25 -3.47 7.23 5.13
CA ALA A 25 -3.24 8.67 5.13
C ALA A 25 -3.35 9.23 6.55
N LEU A 26 -4.46 8.98 7.27
CA LEU A 26 -4.66 9.49 8.62
C LEU A 26 -3.63 8.95 9.62
N ALA A 27 -3.26 7.67 9.52
CA ALA A 27 -2.27 7.06 10.40
C ALA A 27 -0.88 7.71 10.31
N LEU A 28 -0.52 8.28 9.15
CA LEU A 28 0.75 8.98 8.94
C LEU A 28 0.62 10.50 9.13
N LEU A 29 -0.51 11.07 8.72
CA LEU A 29 -0.74 12.51 8.71
C LEU A 29 -0.98 13.07 10.12
N ILE A 30 -1.73 12.36 10.97
CA ILE A 30 -1.99 12.78 12.36
C ILE A 30 -0.67 12.94 13.15
N PRO A 31 0.20 11.91 13.25
CA PRO A 31 1.46 12.06 13.98
C PRO A 31 2.39 13.10 13.33
N ALA A 32 2.42 13.19 12.01
CA ALA A 32 3.24 14.20 11.33
C ALA A 32 2.81 15.64 11.66
N ILE A 33 1.50 15.92 11.70
CA ILE A 33 0.97 17.24 12.09
C ILE A 33 1.30 17.55 13.55
N LEU A 34 1.15 16.59 14.47
CA LEU A 34 1.49 16.79 15.88
C LEU A 34 2.98 17.08 16.08
N ILE A 35 3.85 16.37 15.35
CA ILE A 35 5.29 16.60 15.39
C ILE A 35 5.64 17.98 14.80
N LEU A 36 5.03 18.38 13.69
CA LEU A 36 5.20 19.72 13.10
C LEU A 36 4.75 20.82 14.06
N ALA A 37 3.60 20.65 14.72
CA ALA A 37 3.09 21.59 15.70
C ALA A 37 4.04 21.71 16.92
N ALA A 38 4.59 20.59 17.39
CA ALA A 38 5.56 20.57 18.48
C ALA A 38 6.89 21.22 18.08
N LEU A 39 7.38 20.99 16.85
CA LEU A 39 8.57 21.65 16.31
C LEU A 39 8.38 23.16 16.16
N ALA A 40 7.23 23.59 15.62
CA ALA A 40 6.88 25.00 15.50
C ALA A 40 6.76 25.66 16.88
N GLY A 41 6.12 24.99 17.85
CA GLY A 41 6.03 25.44 19.24
C GLY A 41 7.40 25.56 19.91
N GLY A 42 8.28 24.58 19.71
CA GLY A 42 9.65 24.63 20.23
C GLY A 42 10.46 25.78 19.63
N LEU A 43 10.33 26.04 18.33
CA LEU A 43 10.97 27.17 17.66
C LEU A 43 10.45 28.53 18.17
N LEU A 44 9.15 28.64 18.45
CA LEU A 44 8.54 29.85 19.01
C LEU A 44 8.98 30.12 20.46
N LEU A 45 9.14 29.07 21.27
CA LEU A 45 9.64 29.17 22.65
C LEU A 45 11.13 29.51 22.71
N GLY A 46 11.92 29.06 21.72
CA GLY A 46 13.34 29.34 21.61
C GLY A 46 14.19 28.65 22.69
N GLY A 47 15.50 28.96 22.69
CA GLY A 47 16.46 28.53 23.70
C GLY A 47 16.55 27.01 23.90
N PHE A 48 16.67 26.57 25.16
CA PHE A 48 16.80 25.16 25.53
C PHE A 48 15.59 24.31 25.09
N ALA A 49 14.39 24.90 25.09
CA ALA A 49 13.18 24.21 24.63
C ALA A 49 13.25 23.89 23.13
N ALA A 50 13.74 24.82 22.31
CA ALA A 50 13.94 24.58 20.88
C ALA A 50 14.96 23.46 20.63
N GLU A 51 16.10 23.49 21.30
CA GLU A 51 17.17 22.48 21.11
C GLU A 51 16.73 21.09 21.55
N TRP A 52 16.04 20.98 22.69
CA TRP A 52 15.52 19.72 23.23
C TRP A 52 14.42 19.11 22.37
N VAL A 53 13.54 19.95 21.81
CA VAL A 53 12.46 19.55 20.89
C VAL A 53 13.05 19.15 19.54
N LEU A 54 13.93 19.95 18.93
CA LEU A 54 14.51 19.64 17.61
C LEU A 54 15.27 18.31 17.62
N THR A 55 16.14 18.08 18.60
CA THR A 55 16.97 16.85 18.65
C THR A 55 16.14 15.56 18.77
N ARG A 56 14.95 15.61 19.38
CA ARG A 56 14.09 14.43 19.56
C ARG A 56 13.01 14.29 18.50
N LEU A 57 12.40 15.39 18.09
CA LEU A 57 11.24 15.39 17.21
C LEU A 57 11.61 15.45 15.73
N LEU A 58 12.77 16.02 15.37
CA LEU A 58 13.22 16.02 13.98
C LEU A 58 13.51 14.60 13.45
N PRO A 59 14.20 13.70 14.18
CA PRO A 59 14.36 12.32 13.74
C PRO A 59 13.03 11.57 13.62
N ALA A 60 12.10 11.80 14.55
CA ALA A 60 10.77 11.20 14.50
C ALA A 60 9.99 11.66 13.25
N TYR A 61 10.05 12.95 12.93
CA TYR A 61 9.46 13.51 11.71
C TYR A 61 10.06 12.87 10.45
N LEU A 62 11.39 12.78 10.37
CA LEU A 62 12.08 12.14 9.25
C LEU A 62 11.69 10.67 9.10
N LEU A 63 11.47 9.96 10.21
CA LEU A 63 11.02 8.58 10.21
C LEU A 63 9.57 8.46 9.68
N CYS A 64 8.68 9.36 10.06
CA CYS A 64 7.33 9.45 9.48
C CYS A 64 7.36 9.74 7.97
N ALA A 65 8.21 10.67 7.53
CA ALA A 65 8.38 10.98 6.11
C ALA A 65 8.95 9.78 5.33
N ALA A 66 9.94 9.07 5.89
CA ALA A 66 10.50 7.87 5.30
C ALA A 66 9.47 6.74 5.18
N LEU A 67 8.63 6.53 6.21
CA LEU A 67 7.55 5.55 6.17
C LEU A 67 6.50 5.91 5.12
N ALA A 68 6.08 7.17 5.03
CA ALA A 68 5.14 7.62 3.99
C ALA A 68 5.72 7.42 2.58
N ALA A 69 6.99 7.75 2.38
CA ALA A 69 7.70 7.52 1.13
C ALA A 69 7.79 6.02 0.80
N LEU A 70 8.08 5.16 1.78
CA LEU A 70 8.16 3.70 1.59
C LEU A 70 6.80 3.09 1.24
N VAL A 71 5.72 3.53 1.90
CA VAL A 71 4.34 3.10 1.60
C VAL A 71 3.97 3.53 0.18
N ARG A 72 4.31 4.75 -0.24
CA ARG A 72 4.09 5.17 -1.62
C ARG A 72 4.98 4.45 -2.62
N LEU A 73 6.23 4.13 -2.28
CA LEU A 73 7.07 3.33 -3.16
C LEU A 73 6.46 1.94 -3.39
N ARG A 74 5.90 1.35 -2.33
CA ARG A 74 5.15 0.09 -2.39
C ARG A 74 3.87 0.21 -3.21
N LEU A 75 3.15 1.33 -3.12
CA LEU A 75 1.93 1.57 -3.88
C LEU A 75 2.20 1.92 -5.34
N ALA A 76 3.21 2.74 -5.63
CA ALA A 76 3.68 3.04 -6.97
C ALA A 76 4.27 1.79 -7.65
N GLY A 77 4.88 0.88 -6.88
CA GLY A 77 5.26 -0.44 -7.37
C GLY A 77 4.07 -1.37 -7.64
N ARG A 78 2.88 -1.04 -7.15
CA ARG A 78 1.61 -1.75 -7.43
C ARG A 78 0.78 -1.06 -8.53
N GLU A 79 0.92 0.25 -8.72
CA GLU A 79 0.37 1.00 -9.85
C GLU A 79 1.20 0.79 -11.12
N ALA A 80 1.14 -0.42 -11.68
CA ALA A 80 1.37 -0.68 -13.10
C ALA A 80 0.89 -2.09 -13.48
N ILE A 81 -0.19 -2.59 -12.87
CA ILE A 81 -0.84 -3.77 -13.46
C ILE A 81 -1.71 -3.25 -14.58
N ASP A 82 -1.26 -3.44 -15.81
CA ASP A 82 -2.10 -3.21 -16.98
C ASP A 82 -3.37 -4.06 -16.80
N PRO A 83 -4.56 -3.43 -16.66
CA PRO A 83 -5.80 -4.17 -16.45
C PRO A 83 -6.05 -5.17 -17.60
N GLU A 84 -5.53 -4.92 -18.80
CA GLU A 84 -5.60 -5.86 -19.90
C GLU A 84 -4.64 -7.06 -19.72
N ALA A 85 -3.49 -6.89 -19.08
CA ALA A 85 -2.62 -8.01 -18.70
C ALA A 85 -3.26 -8.89 -17.62
N ALA A 86 -3.90 -8.29 -16.61
CA ALA A 86 -4.63 -9.03 -15.58
C ALA A 86 -5.82 -9.82 -16.16
N LYS A 87 -6.61 -9.21 -17.07
CA LYS A 87 -7.70 -9.89 -17.77
C LYS A 87 -7.20 -11.07 -18.63
N ARG A 88 -6.06 -10.90 -19.31
CA ARG A 88 -5.44 -11.98 -20.10
C ARG A 88 -5.02 -13.15 -19.21
N LEU A 89 -4.30 -12.87 -18.13
CA LEU A 89 -3.91 -13.90 -17.15
C LEU A 89 -5.13 -14.59 -16.52
N ALA A 90 -6.20 -13.85 -16.24
CA ALA A 90 -7.44 -14.42 -15.71
C ALA A 90 -8.12 -15.35 -16.72
N ARG A 91 -8.18 -14.97 -18.00
CA ARG A 91 -8.68 -15.82 -19.08
C ARG A 91 -7.82 -17.07 -19.26
N ASP A 92 -6.51 -16.93 -19.26
CA ASP A 92 -5.58 -18.05 -19.43
C ASP A 92 -5.69 -19.05 -18.28
N ALA A 93 -5.79 -18.56 -17.03
CA ALA A 93 -5.94 -19.41 -15.86
C ALA A 93 -7.32 -20.10 -15.83
N ALA A 94 -8.40 -19.39 -16.19
CA ALA A 94 -9.73 -19.99 -16.29
C ALA A 94 -9.81 -21.04 -17.41
N GLN A 95 -9.21 -20.77 -18.57
CA GLN A 95 -9.16 -21.73 -19.68
C GLN A 95 -8.32 -22.96 -19.34
N ALA A 96 -7.19 -22.78 -18.64
CA ALA A 96 -6.37 -23.88 -18.16
C ALA A 96 -7.16 -24.78 -17.19
N TRP A 97 -7.89 -24.17 -16.25
CA TRP A 97 -8.73 -24.90 -15.31
C TRP A 97 -9.87 -25.66 -16.01
N LEU A 98 -10.57 -25.01 -16.95
CA LEU A 98 -11.65 -25.64 -17.72
C LEU A 98 -11.17 -26.82 -18.59
N ARG A 99 -9.89 -26.81 -18.99
CA ARG A 99 -9.27 -27.86 -19.80
C ARG A 99 -8.53 -28.90 -18.95
N ASP A 100 -8.60 -28.81 -17.63
CA ASP A 100 -7.85 -29.63 -16.68
C ASP A 100 -6.35 -29.69 -17.01
N ALA A 101 -5.80 -28.54 -17.42
CA ALA A 101 -4.40 -28.46 -17.81
C ALA A 101 -3.49 -28.60 -16.57
N PRO A 102 -2.36 -29.32 -16.65
CA PRO A 102 -1.47 -29.53 -15.51
C PRO A 102 -0.85 -28.23 -14.96
N ASP A 103 -0.75 -27.19 -15.79
CA ASP A 103 -0.17 -25.88 -15.41
C ASP A 103 -1.19 -24.91 -14.77
N THR A 104 -2.42 -25.37 -14.47
CA THR A 104 -3.46 -24.50 -13.90
C THR A 104 -3.02 -23.88 -12.57
N ALA A 105 -2.30 -24.64 -11.73
CA ALA A 105 -1.78 -24.14 -10.46
C ALA A 105 -0.75 -23.01 -10.66
N GLY A 106 0.17 -23.18 -11.62
CA GLY A 106 1.17 -22.16 -11.96
C GLY A 106 0.53 -20.87 -12.46
N LYS A 107 -0.48 -20.98 -13.34
CA LYS A 107 -1.23 -19.83 -13.86
C LYS A 107 -2.06 -19.12 -12.78
N ALA A 108 -2.66 -19.87 -11.86
CA ALA A 108 -3.39 -19.29 -10.74
C ALA A 108 -2.45 -18.54 -9.77
N ILE A 109 -1.24 -19.06 -9.53
CA ILE A 109 -0.20 -18.37 -8.73
C ILE A 109 0.23 -17.08 -9.43
N ALA A 110 0.58 -17.16 -10.72
CA ALA A 110 0.98 -16.00 -11.50
C ALA A 110 -0.10 -14.92 -11.53
N LEU A 111 -1.38 -15.30 -11.61
CA LEU A 111 -2.50 -14.37 -11.51
C LEU A 111 -2.60 -13.73 -10.12
N THR A 112 -2.43 -14.50 -9.04
CA THR A 112 -2.43 -13.93 -7.68
C THR A 112 -1.25 -13.02 -7.39
N ASP A 113 -0.08 -13.32 -7.96
CA ASP A 113 1.12 -12.50 -7.82
C ASP A 113 0.99 -11.22 -8.63
N ALA A 114 0.40 -11.31 -9.83
CA ALA A 114 0.16 -10.18 -10.71
C ALA A 114 -0.99 -9.29 -10.24
N ALA A 115 -2.03 -9.81 -9.59
CA ALA A 115 -3.20 -9.04 -9.16
C ALA A 115 -3.69 -9.46 -7.76
N PRO A 116 -2.90 -9.20 -6.70
CA PRO A 116 -3.18 -9.66 -5.34
C PRO A 116 -4.39 -8.98 -4.69
N GLU A 117 -4.91 -7.90 -5.27
CA GLU A 117 -6.12 -7.23 -4.83
C GLU A 117 -7.42 -7.81 -5.42
N LEU A 118 -7.34 -8.69 -6.43
CA LEU A 118 -8.53 -9.32 -6.99
C LEU A 118 -8.93 -10.55 -6.18
N ALA A 119 -10.07 -10.49 -5.50
CA ALA A 119 -10.61 -11.63 -4.75
C ALA A 119 -10.79 -12.89 -5.62
N GLN A 120 -11.15 -12.70 -6.90
CA GLN A 120 -11.33 -13.77 -7.88
C GLN A 120 -10.02 -14.54 -8.15
N ALA A 121 -8.87 -13.86 -8.16
CA ALA A 121 -7.56 -14.50 -8.33
C ALA A 121 -7.27 -15.45 -7.15
N TRP A 122 -7.53 -14.98 -5.93
CA TRP A 122 -7.34 -15.79 -4.71
C TRP A 122 -8.30 -16.97 -4.63
N ARG A 123 -9.55 -16.82 -5.10
CA ARG A 123 -10.51 -17.93 -5.21
C ARG A 123 -10.03 -19.00 -6.17
N LEU A 124 -9.58 -18.61 -7.36
CA LEU A 124 -9.06 -19.56 -8.34
C LEU A 124 -7.85 -20.31 -7.79
N ARG A 125 -6.92 -19.62 -7.12
CA ARG A 125 -5.80 -20.27 -6.44
C ARG A 125 -6.26 -21.25 -5.36
N ALA A 126 -7.23 -20.87 -4.53
CA ALA A 126 -7.78 -21.76 -3.51
C ALA A 126 -8.44 -23.01 -4.11
N LEU A 127 -9.19 -22.86 -5.20
CA LEU A 127 -9.82 -23.96 -5.93
C LEU A 127 -8.81 -24.93 -6.51
N VAL A 128 -7.72 -24.41 -7.09
CA VAL A 128 -6.72 -25.23 -7.79
C VAL A 128 -5.71 -25.88 -6.83
N SER A 129 -5.35 -25.19 -5.74
CA SER A 129 -4.34 -25.66 -4.79
C SER A 129 -4.91 -26.30 -3.51
N GLY A 130 -6.20 -26.10 -3.24
CA GLY A 130 -6.82 -26.50 -1.97
C GLY A 130 -6.39 -25.65 -0.75
N ASP A 131 -5.65 -24.55 -0.95
CA ASP A 131 -5.11 -23.74 0.15
C ASP A 131 -6.19 -22.90 0.84
N ALA A 132 -6.54 -23.29 2.07
CA ALA A 132 -7.49 -22.58 2.93
C ALA A 132 -7.04 -21.15 3.30
N ARG A 133 -5.74 -20.82 3.20
CA ARG A 133 -5.25 -19.44 3.41
C ARG A 133 -5.62 -18.55 2.22
N ALA A 134 -5.55 -19.08 1.01
CA ALA A 134 -5.95 -18.35 -0.19
C ALA A 134 -7.46 -18.04 -0.17
N ALA A 135 -8.29 -19.00 0.26
CA ALA A 135 -9.74 -18.81 0.42
C ALA A 135 -10.06 -17.68 1.42
N ARG A 136 -9.44 -17.71 2.61
CA ARG A 136 -9.62 -16.66 3.63
C ARG A 136 -9.19 -15.28 3.13
N ARG A 137 -8.15 -15.22 2.28
CA ARG A 137 -7.67 -13.96 1.72
C ARG A 137 -8.65 -13.37 0.71
N ALA A 138 -9.28 -14.21 -0.11
CA ALA A 138 -10.35 -13.79 -1.01
C ALA A 138 -11.51 -13.16 -0.24
N GLU A 139 -11.99 -13.83 0.82
CA GLU A 139 -13.07 -13.31 1.68
C GLU A 139 -12.70 -11.99 2.34
N ALA A 140 -11.45 -11.87 2.83
CA ALA A 140 -10.98 -10.64 3.45
C ALA A 140 -10.92 -9.45 2.47
N ILE A 141 -10.68 -9.71 1.20
CA ILE A 141 -10.69 -8.69 0.14
C ILE A 141 -12.13 -8.27 -0.16
N GLU A 142 -13.07 -9.21 -0.31
CA GLU A 142 -14.48 -8.90 -0.59
C GLU A 142 -15.17 -8.15 0.54
N ARG A 143 -14.83 -8.43 1.80
CA ARG A 143 -15.37 -7.66 2.93
C ARG A 143 -14.88 -6.21 2.98
N ARG A 144 -13.87 -5.85 2.18
CA ARG A 144 -13.24 -4.52 2.17
C ARG A 144 -13.62 -3.68 0.94
N GLY A 145 -14.17 -4.28 -0.11
CA GLY A 145 -14.59 -3.61 -1.34
C GLY A 145 -16.10 -3.50 -1.41
#